data_AF-A0A2H1V3I7-F1
#
_entry.id   AF-A0A2H1V3I7-F1
#
_cell.length_a   1.000
_cell.length_b   1.000
_cell.length_c   1.000
_cell.angle_alpha   90.00
_cell.angle_beta   90.00
_cell.angle_gamma   90.00
#
_symmetry.space_group_name_H-M   'P 1'
#
loop_
_entity.id
_entity.type
_entity.pdbx_description
1 polymer ?
#
loop_
_entity_poly.entity_id
_entity_poly.type
_entity_poly.pdbx_seq_one_letter_code
_entity_poly.pdbx_strand_id
1 'polypeptide(L)'
;MDQSVIKSLKGRYRRKMLTELIETDGKVSIDMLQAVNFISKAWKEVTAATIQHYFHHAGLCSSQTVEMDQFDSKDNLPLSEWISQFNTPDNFNKDLQSYENIDEDVATTDSLTDEQIVDLVSKSKENPNNDDEKDDQVDEAESPPTIQQALDAAKLIETFLLFNQDDSTTYLDMNRIHKIIQNKYWHSKKRQTKLTDYMCK
;
A
#
# COMPACT_ATOMS: atom_id res chain seq x y z
N MET A 1 6.73 -19.49 2.42
CA MET A 1 7.06 -18.74 3.67
C MET A 1 5.76 -18.19 4.24
N ASP A 2 4.91 -19.09 4.74
CA ASP A 2 3.43 -18.87 4.70
C ASP A 2 2.77 -18.86 6.07
N GLN A 3 3.58 -18.64 7.09
CA GLN A 3 3.13 -18.55 8.46
C GLN A 3 3.51 -17.19 9.00
N SER A 4 2.71 -16.68 9.94
CA SER A 4 2.95 -15.44 10.67
C SER A 4 2.61 -14.14 9.92
N VAL A 5 3.37 -13.08 10.22
CA VAL A 5 3.15 -11.69 9.82
C VAL A 5 3.04 -11.50 8.31
N ILE A 6 3.81 -12.28 7.55
CA ILE A 6 3.83 -12.21 6.08
C ILE A 6 2.46 -12.58 5.50
N LYS A 7 1.78 -13.59 6.08
CA LYS A 7 0.44 -13.99 5.64
C LYS A 7 -0.59 -12.88 5.88
N SER A 8 -0.52 -12.23 7.05
CA SER A 8 -1.36 -11.06 7.36
C SER A 8 -1.10 -9.91 6.39
N LEU A 9 0.18 -9.61 6.10
CA LEU A 9 0.55 -8.57 5.14
C LEU A 9 0.01 -8.87 3.73
N LYS A 10 0.20 -10.10 3.22
CA LYS A 10 -0.34 -10.53 1.93
C LYS A 10 -1.86 -10.40 1.87
N GLY A 11 -2.56 -10.83 2.93
CA GLY A 11 -4.02 -10.70 3.03
C GLY A 11 -4.48 -9.24 2.96
N ARG A 12 -3.85 -8.35 3.75
CA ARG A 12 -4.13 -6.91 3.73
C ARG A 12 -3.85 -6.26 2.37
N TYR A 13 -2.75 -6.63 1.72
CA TYR A 13 -2.42 -6.17 0.37
C TYR A 13 -3.50 -6.59 -0.65
N ARG A 14 -3.87 -7.88 -0.67
CA ARG A 14 -4.88 -8.41 -1.59
C ARG A 14 -6.25 -7.77 -1.40
N ARG A 15 -6.65 -7.48 -0.16
CA ARG A 15 -7.88 -6.73 0.11
C ARG A 15 -7.87 -5.35 -0.50
N LYS A 16 -6.74 -4.64 -0.44
CA LYS A 16 -6.60 -3.31 -1.08
C LYS A 16 -6.71 -3.41 -2.59
N MET A 17 -6.11 -4.42 -3.21
CA MET A 17 -6.27 -4.69 -4.64
C MET A 17 -7.73 -4.91 -5.01
N LEU A 18 -8.45 -5.72 -4.22
CA LEU A 18 -9.86 -6.00 -4.44
C LEU A 18 -10.74 -4.77 -4.23
N THR A 19 -10.46 -3.94 -3.22
CA THR A 19 -11.15 -2.66 -3.03
C THR A 19 -11.02 -1.78 -4.27
N GLU A 20 -9.81 -1.59 -4.78
CA GLU A 20 -9.57 -0.77 -5.99
C GLU A 20 -10.32 -1.33 -7.20
N LEU A 21 -10.32 -2.65 -7.38
CA LEU A 21 -11.02 -3.32 -8.47
C LEU A 21 -12.54 -3.13 -8.40
N ILE A 22 -13.11 -3.18 -7.19
CA ILE A 22 -14.54 -2.94 -6.95
C ILE A 22 -14.89 -1.48 -7.18
N GLU A 23 -14.10 -0.54 -6.66
CA GLU A 23 -14.32 0.90 -6.79
C GLU A 23 -14.27 1.38 -8.25
N THR A 24 -13.54 0.65 -9.09
CA THR A 24 -13.35 0.99 -10.51
C THR A 24 -14.12 0.11 -11.48
N ASP A 25 -15.01 -0.76 -10.97
CA ASP A 25 -15.84 -1.67 -11.78
C ASP A 25 -15.00 -2.53 -12.74
N GLY A 26 -13.85 -3.02 -12.26
CA GLY A 26 -12.96 -3.90 -13.01
C GLY A 26 -12.08 -3.22 -14.06
N LYS A 27 -12.04 -1.89 -14.12
CA LYS A 27 -11.35 -1.14 -15.20
C LYS A 27 -9.90 -0.75 -14.89
N VAL A 28 -9.40 -1.00 -13.69
CA VAL A 28 -8.05 -0.57 -13.29
C VAL A 28 -6.97 -1.57 -13.69
N SER A 29 -5.97 -1.06 -14.40
CA SER A 29 -4.64 -1.63 -14.48
C SER A 29 -3.82 -1.12 -13.29
N ILE A 30 -3.34 -2.03 -12.45
CA ILE A 30 -2.53 -1.67 -11.28
C ILE A 30 -1.11 -1.37 -11.75
N ASP A 31 -0.69 -0.12 -11.67
CA ASP A 31 0.69 0.25 -11.96
C ASP A 31 1.64 -0.07 -10.78
N MET A 32 2.95 -0.01 -11.03
CA MET A 32 3.96 -0.28 -9.99
C MET A 32 3.86 0.70 -8.81
N LEU A 33 3.49 1.96 -9.05
CA LEU A 33 3.35 2.97 -8.00
C LEU A 33 2.18 2.65 -7.06
N GLN A 34 1.05 2.23 -7.61
CA GLN A 34 -0.13 1.77 -6.90
C GLN A 34 0.20 0.53 -6.09
N ALA A 35 0.86 -0.46 -6.69
CA ALA A 35 1.32 -1.67 -6.00
C ALA A 35 2.19 -1.34 -4.77
N VAL A 36 3.22 -0.50 -4.94
CA VAL A 36 4.09 -0.05 -3.83
C VAL A 36 3.29 0.70 -2.77
N ASN A 37 2.37 1.58 -3.16
CA ASN A 37 1.51 2.29 -2.23
C ASN A 37 0.58 1.34 -1.45
N PHE A 38 0.05 0.30 -2.08
CA PHE A 38 -0.78 -0.69 -1.42
C PHE A 38 0.02 -1.51 -0.40
N ILE A 39 1.24 -1.94 -0.74
CA ILE A 39 2.14 -2.62 0.21
C ILE A 39 2.45 -1.70 1.40
N SER A 40 2.79 -0.44 1.14
CA SER A 40 3.08 0.54 2.20
C SER A 40 1.90 0.75 3.15
N LYS A 41 0.68 0.87 2.59
CA LYS A 41 -0.55 1.01 3.38
C LYS A 41 -0.85 -0.28 4.16
N ALA A 42 -0.70 -1.45 3.53
CA ALA A 42 -0.94 -2.74 4.18
C ALA A 42 0.01 -2.96 5.36
N TRP A 43 1.29 -2.60 5.20
CA TRP A 43 2.28 -2.69 6.28
C TRP A 43 1.95 -1.79 7.48
N LYS A 44 1.46 -0.57 7.23
CA LYS A 44 1.05 0.35 8.32
C LYS A 44 -0.11 -0.17 9.15
N GLU A 45 -0.91 -1.08 8.61
CA GLU A 45 -2.01 -1.72 9.34
C GLU A 45 -1.57 -2.96 10.12
N VAL A 46 -0.39 -3.52 9.84
CA VAL A 46 0.17 -4.60 10.64
C VAL A 46 0.59 -4.03 11.99
N THR A 47 -0.18 -4.34 13.02
CA THR A 47 0.07 -3.81 14.36
C THR A 47 1.14 -4.61 15.11
N ALA A 48 1.73 -4.01 16.14
CA ALA A 48 2.63 -4.73 17.05
C ALA A 48 1.94 -5.94 17.70
N ALA A 49 0.62 -5.85 17.96
CA ALA A 49 -0.18 -6.95 18.49
C ALA A 49 -0.29 -8.11 17.48
N THR A 50 -0.53 -7.81 16.19
CA THR A 50 -0.52 -8.81 15.11
C THR A 50 0.83 -9.53 15.06
N ILE A 51 1.94 -8.78 15.10
CA ILE A 51 3.30 -9.35 15.09
C ILE A 51 3.51 -10.27 16.30
N GLN A 52 3.19 -9.78 17.49
CA GLN A 52 3.36 -10.53 18.73
C GLN A 52 2.52 -11.80 18.77
N HIS A 53 1.27 -11.73 18.33
CA HIS A 53 0.36 -12.88 18.24
C HIS A 53 0.98 -13.99 17.40
N TYR A 54 1.49 -13.65 16.21
CA TYR A 54 2.08 -14.65 15.34
C TYR A 54 3.45 -15.16 15.82
N PHE A 55 4.27 -14.32 16.47
CA PHE A 55 5.53 -14.75 17.08
C PHE A 55 5.29 -15.71 18.26
N HIS A 56 4.24 -15.45 19.06
CA HIS A 56 3.80 -16.37 20.10
C HIS A 56 3.31 -17.70 19.51
N HIS A 57 2.49 -17.65 18.45
CA HIS A 57 2.03 -18.85 17.74
C HIS A 57 3.19 -19.68 17.17
N ALA A 58 4.28 -19.04 16.74
CA ALA A 58 5.50 -19.71 16.28
C ALA A 58 6.40 -20.26 17.42
N GLY A 59 6.02 -20.07 18.69
CA GLY A 59 6.84 -20.48 19.84
C GLY A 59 8.09 -19.62 20.05
N LEU A 60 8.21 -18.49 19.35
CA LEU A 60 9.36 -17.58 19.43
C LEU A 60 9.23 -16.57 20.59
N CYS A 61 8.07 -16.51 21.25
CA CYS A 61 7.82 -15.63 22.37
C CYS A 61 7.15 -16.39 23.51
N SER A 62 7.72 -16.31 24.71
CA SER A 62 7.28 -17.07 25.90
C SER A 62 6.50 -16.23 26.92
N SER A 63 6.20 -14.95 26.62
CA SER A 63 5.58 -14.06 27.60
C SER A 63 4.06 -14.20 27.65
N GLN A 64 3.54 -14.51 28.83
CA GLN A 64 2.15 -14.93 29.09
C GLN A 64 1.17 -13.77 29.37
N THR A 65 1.52 -12.53 29.01
CA THR A 65 0.85 -11.32 29.53
C THR A 65 0.59 -10.27 28.47
N VAL A 66 -0.26 -10.60 27.50
CA VAL A 66 -0.83 -9.57 26.62
C VAL A 66 -2.31 -9.88 26.46
N GLU A 67 -3.14 -8.92 26.86
CA GLU A 67 -4.56 -8.92 26.53
C GLU A 67 -4.68 -9.06 25.02
N MET A 68 -5.11 -10.25 24.56
CA MET A 68 -5.24 -10.58 23.15
C MET A 68 -6.41 -9.85 22.47
N ASP A 69 -7.09 -8.98 23.22
CA ASP A 69 -8.25 -8.18 22.80
C ASP A 69 -7.93 -7.12 21.73
N GLN A 70 -6.65 -6.84 21.45
CA GLN A 70 -6.22 -5.97 20.34
C GLN A 70 -5.82 -6.73 19.07
N PHE A 71 -5.91 -8.06 19.04
CA PHE A 71 -5.66 -8.80 17.80
C PHE A 71 -6.78 -8.50 16.81
N ASP A 72 -6.44 -7.94 15.66
CA ASP A 72 -7.40 -7.69 14.59
C ASP A 72 -7.82 -9.03 13.98
N SER A 73 -8.97 -9.55 14.42
CA SER A 73 -9.56 -10.80 13.90
C SER A 73 -9.68 -10.81 12.37
N LYS A 74 -9.75 -9.62 11.74
CA LYS A 74 -9.74 -9.50 10.28
C LYS A 74 -8.46 -10.04 9.67
N ASP A 75 -7.33 -10.17 10.36
CA ASP A 75 -6.09 -10.72 9.78
C ASP A 75 -6.24 -12.17 9.31
N ASN A 76 -7.13 -12.95 9.93
CA ASN A 76 -7.36 -14.37 9.58
C ASN A 76 -8.62 -14.59 8.71
N LEU A 77 -9.33 -13.53 8.36
CA LEU A 77 -10.57 -13.62 7.57
C LEU A 77 -10.25 -13.99 6.10
N PRO A 78 -10.80 -15.08 5.54
CA PRO A 78 -10.61 -15.43 4.13
C PRO A 78 -11.07 -14.30 3.19
N LEU A 79 -10.43 -14.16 2.03
CA LEU A 79 -10.82 -13.10 1.07
C LEU A 79 -12.29 -13.24 0.61
N SER A 80 -12.77 -14.46 0.46
CA SER A 80 -14.15 -14.79 0.12
C SER A 80 -15.16 -14.29 1.17
N GLU A 81 -14.80 -14.37 2.45
CA GLU A 81 -15.66 -13.90 3.54
C GLU A 81 -15.59 -12.38 3.65
N TRP A 82 -14.39 -11.81 3.52
CA TRP A 82 -14.19 -10.36 3.51
C TRP A 82 -14.93 -9.68 2.35
N ILE A 83 -14.96 -10.26 1.15
CA ILE A 83 -15.63 -9.64 0.00
C ILE A 83 -17.16 -9.73 0.10
N SER A 84 -17.69 -10.71 0.85
CA SER A 84 -19.14 -10.95 0.96
C SER A 84 -19.90 -9.78 1.60
N GLN A 85 -19.20 -8.89 2.30
CA GLN A 85 -19.76 -7.66 2.85
C GLN A 85 -20.07 -6.61 1.77
N PHE A 86 -19.51 -6.77 0.57
CA PHE A 86 -19.81 -5.95 -0.60
C PHE A 86 -20.79 -6.73 -1.49
N ASN A 87 -21.80 -6.05 -2.07
CA ASN A 87 -22.74 -6.67 -3.02
C ASN A 87 -22.05 -6.96 -4.37
N THR A 88 -21.04 -7.84 -4.37
CA THR A 88 -20.29 -8.24 -5.56
C THR A 88 -20.98 -9.41 -6.28
N PRO A 89 -20.85 -9.54 -7.61
CA PRO A 89 -21.44 -10.67 -8.34
C PRO A 89 -20.84 -12.02 -7.90
N ASP A 90 -21.67 -13.07 -7.84
CA ASP A 90 -21.31 -14.42 -7.34
C ASP A 90 -20.10 -15.07 -8.05
N ASN A 91 -19.76 -14.62 -9.26
CA ASN A 91 -18.64 -15.16 -10.03
C ASN A 91 -17.26 -14.85 -9.41
N PHE A 92 -17.14 -13.82 -8.56
CA PHE A 92 -15.89 -13.48 -7.89
C PHE A 92 -15.45 -14.54 -6.87
N ASN A 93 -16.39 -15.25 -6.26
CA ASN A 93 -16.10 -16.03 -5.06
C ASN A 93 -15.24 -17.29 -5.35
N LYS A 94 -15.41 -17.89 -6.53
CA LYS A 94 -14.70 -19.12 -6.91
C LYS A 94 -13.22 -18.88 -7.23
N ASP A 95 -12.90 -17.70 -7.78
CA ASP A 95 -11.54 -17.36 -8.20
C ASP A 95 -10.69 -16.80 -7.03
N LEU A 96 -11.34 -16.33 -5.95
CA LEU A 96 -10.66 -15.75 -4.78
C LEU A 96 -9.83 -16.75 -3.98
N GLN A 97 -10.28 -18.00 -3.82
CA GLN A 97 -9.46 -19.01 -3.14
C GLN A 97 -8.19 -19.35 -3.92
N SER A 98 -8.28 -19.35 -5.25
CA SER A 98 -7.10 -19.54 -6.11
C SER A 98 -6.17 -18.33 -6.02
N TYR A 99 -6.73 -17.13 -5.98
CA TYR A 99 -5.96 -15.89 -5.85
C TYR A 99 -5.26 -15.76 -4.49
N GLU A 100 -5.91 -16.20 -3.41
CA GLU A 100 -5.34 -16.15 -2.07
C GLU A 100 -4.10 -17.05 -1.92
N ASN A 101 -4.03 -18.14 -2.68
CA ASN A 101 -2.92 -19.10 -2.64
C ASN A 101 -2.02 -19.02 -3.89
N ILE A 102 -2.14 -17.97 -4.70
CA ILE A 102 -1.43 -17.85 -5.99
C ILE A 102 0.10 -17.87 -5.85
N ASP A 103 0.61 -17.45 -4.69
CA ASP A 103 2.03 -17.32 -4.41
C ASP A 103 2.53 -18.31 -3.33
N GLU A 104 1.74 -19.34 -3.02
CA GLU A 104 2.07 -20.33 -1.99
C GLU A 104 3.30 -21.16 -2.39
N ASP A 105 3.36 -21.59 -3.67
CA ASP A 105 4.46 -22.41 -4.19
C ASP A 105 5.64 -21.58 -4.73
N VAL A 106 5.61 -20.25 -4.57
CA VAL A 106 6.70 -19.38 -5.03
C VAL A 106 7.88 -19.51 -4.08
N ALA A 107 9.01 -19.98 -4.60
CA ALA A 107 10.27 -20.03 -3.86
C ALA A 107 10.65 -18.61 -3.41
N THR A 108 10.59 -18.37 -2.10
CA THR A 108 10.85 -17.06 -1.47
C THR A 108 12.24 -16.99 -0.83
N THR A 109 12.93 -18.11 -0.75
CA THR A 109 14.28 -18.23 -0.16
C THR A 109 15.08 -19.24 -0.95
N ASP A 110 16.33 -18.91 -1.26
CA ASP A 110 17.28 -19.90 -1.76
C ASP A 110 17.62 -20.91 -0.65
N SER A 111 17.58 -22.20 -0.99
CA SER A 111 18.04 -23.26 -0.10
C SER A 111 19.56 -23.31 -0.16
N LEU A 112 20.20 -22.49 0.67
CA LEU A 112 21.65 -22.50 0.79
C LEU A 112 22.08 -23.77 1.55
N THR A 113 23.07 -24.45 1.01
CA THR A 113 23.78 -25.52 1.73
C THR A 113 24.61 -24.96 2.87
N ASP A 114 24.90 -25.76 3.89
CA ASP A 114 25.70 -25.34 5.05
C ASP A 114 27.06 -24.77 4.60
N GLU A 115 27.68 -25.34 3.57
CA GLU A 115 28.93 -24.84 2.98
C GLU A 115 28.76 -23.45 2.37
N GLN A 116 27.67 -23.20 1.64
CA GLN A 116 27.36 -21.89 1.05
C GLN A 116 27.08 -20.83 2.13
N ILE A 117 26.46 -21.21 3.25
CA ILE A 117 26.22 -20.31 4.39
C ILE A 117 27.56 -19.92 5.04
N VAL A 118 28.44 -20.89 5.28
CA VAL A 118 29.79 -20.64 5.84
C VAL A 118 30.60 -19.73 4.92
N ASP A 119 30.53 -19.96 3.61
CA ASP A 119 31.18 -19.12 2.60
C ASP A 119 30.63 -17.69 2.59
N LEU A 120 29.32 -17.49 2.69
CA LEU A 120 28.68 -16.16 2.75
C LEU A 120 29.09 -15.39 4.02
N VAL A 121 29.05 -16.05 5.17
CA VAL A 121 29.44 -15.44 6.45
C VAL A 121 30.93 -15.10 6.47
N SER A 122 31.75 -15.91 5.79
CA SER A 122 33.19 -15.68 5.67
C SER A 122 33.52 -14.55 4.68
N LYS A 123 32.80 -14.45 3.56
CA LYS A 123 32.96 -13.39 2.53
C LYS A 123 32.35 -12.06 2.97
N SER A 124 31.35 -12.06 3.85
CA SER A 124 30.70 -10.85 4.40
C SER A 124 31.64 -9.88 5.14
N LYS A 125 32.87 -10.31 5.49
CA LYS A 125 33.92 -9.45 6.07
C LYS A 125 34.69 -8.61 5.03
N GLU A 126 34.49 -8.82 3.73
CA GLU A 126 35.06 -7.99 2.68
C GLU A 126 33.93 -7.40 1.79
N ASN A 127 33.70 -6.08 1.96
CA ASN A 127 32.92 -5.14 1.14
C ASN A 127 31.77 -5.66 0.23
N PRO A 128 30.53 -5.16 0.39
CA PRO A 128 29.50 -5.31 -0.62
C PRO A 128 29.49 -4.06 -1.52
N ASN A 129 30.13 -4.13 -2.68
CA ASN A 129 29.80 -3.26 -3.81
C ASN A 129 29.72 -4.16 -5.04
N ASN A 130 28.50 -4.41 -5.49
CA ASN A 130 28.15 -4.62 -6.90
C ASN A 130 26.62 -4.59 -7.00
N ASP A 131 26.11 -3.40 -7.27
CA ASP A 131 24.82 -3.19 -7.92
C ASP A 131 24.93 -3.74 -9.34
N ASP A 132 24.08 -4.70 -9.68
CA ASP A 132 23.74 -5.01 -11.07
C ASP A 132 22.31 -4.48 -11.29
N GLU A 133 22.23 -3.24 -11.76
CA GLU A 133 21.00 -2.67 -12.30
C GLU A 133 20.67 -3.38 -13.62
N LYS A 134 19.56 -4.14 -13.62
CA LYS A 134 18.92 -4.55 -14.87
C LYS A 134 17.81 -3.57 -15.21
N ASP A 135 18.03 -2.93 -16.34
CA ASP A 135 17.12 -2.08 -17.10
C ASP A 135 15.88 -2.89 -17.51
N ASP A 136 14.76 -2.68 -16.82
CA ASP A 136 13.45 -3.18 -17.22
C ASP A 136 12.59 -2.03 -17.75
N GLN A 137 12.01 -2.32 -18.90
CA GLN A 137 11.33 -1.42 -19.82
C GLN A 137 10.28 -0.56 -19.10
N VAL A 138 10.34 0.74 -19.40
CA VAL A 138 9.40 1.74 -18.89
C VAL A 138 8.01 1.44 -19.43
N ASP A 139 7.18 0.83 -18.61
CA ASP A 139 5.74 0.72 -18.83
C ASP A 139 5.15 2.15 -18.86
N GLU A 140 4.23 2.41 -19.77
CA GLU A 140 3.65 3.74 -20.02
C GLU A 140 2.77 4.14 -18.83
N ALA A 141 3.39 4.63 -17.76
CA ALA A 141 2.71 5.09 -16.56
C ALA A 141 1.73 6.22 -16.91
N GLU A 142 0.51 6.12 -16.40
CA GLU A 142 -0.48 7.18 -16.52
C GLU A 142 0.12 8.50 -16.01
N SER A 143 0.03 9.56 -16.82
CA SER A 143 0.62 10.84 -16.45
C SER A 143 0.02 11.34 -15.13
N PRO A 144 0.84 11.78 -14.16
CA PRO A 144 0.32 12.20 -12.87
C PRO A 144 -0.70 13.33 -13.01
N PRO A 145 -1.71 13.39 -12.14
CA PRO A 145 -2.78 14.37 -12.25
C PRO A 145 -2.24 15.80 -12.19
N THR A 146 -2.79 16.65 -13.06
CA THR A 146 -2.45 18.08 -13.10
C THR A 146 -2.97 18.77 -11.83
N ILE A 147 -2.29 19.84 -11.39
CA ILE A 147 -2.70 20.63 -10.21
C ILE A 147 -4.16 21.11 -10.31
N GLN A 148 -4.64 21.40 -11.52
CA GLN A 148 -6.03 21.77 -11.76
C GLN A 148 -7.01 20.61 -11.48
N GLN A 149 -6.70 19.40 -11.96
CA GLN A 149 -7.51 18.21 -11.67
C GLN A 149 -7.55 17.92 -10.17
N ALA A 150 -6.42 18.06 -9.48
CA ALA A 150 -6.36 17.91 -8.03
C ALA A 150 -7.22 18.96 -7.28
N LEU A 151 -7.25 20.21 -7.77
CA LEU A 151 -8.08 21.27 -7.19
C LEU A 151 -9.57 20.97 -7.37
N ASP A 152 -9.96 20.53 -8.56
CA ASP A 152 -11.36 20.24 -8.88
C ASP A 152 -11.86 19.00 -8.13
N ALA A 153 -11.02 17.96 -8.02
CA ALA A 153 -11.30 16.80 -7.17
C ALA A 153 -11.44 17.19 -5.68
N ALA A 154 -10.59 18.06 -5.16
CA ALA A 154 -10.68 18.50 -3.77
C ALA A 154 -12.00 19.25 -3.46
N LYS A 155 -12.50 20.06 -4.41
CA LYS A 155 -13.81 20.73 -4.26
C LYS A 155 -14.97 19.74 -4.31
N LEU A 156 -14.87 18.74 -5.18
CA LEU A 156 -15.87 17.68 -5.29
C LEU A 156 -15.99 16.90 -3.98
N ILE A 157 -14.85 16.52 -3.39
CA ILE A 157 -14.81 15.83 -2.09
C ILE A 157 -15.39 16.74 -1.00
N GLU A 158 -15.01 18.02 -0.93
CA GLU A 158 -15.57 18.95 0.06
C GLU A 158 -17.10 19.07 -0.06
N THR A 159 -17.61 19.14 -1.29
CA THR A 159 -19.05 19.16 -1.56
C THR A 159 -19.71 17.88 -1.08
N PHE A 160 -19.12 16.72 -1.38
CA PHE A 160 -19.64 15.43 -0.93
C PHE A 160 -19.72 15.34 0.61
N LEU A 161 -18.68 15.75 1.33
CA LEU A 161 -18.65 15.72 2.81
C LEU A 161 -19.74 16.63 3.41
N LEU A 162 -20.01 17.78 2.80
CA LEU A 162 -21.07 18.71 3.24
C LEU A 162 -22.47 18.08 3.15
N PHE A 163 -22.73 17.23 2.16
CA PHE A 163 -24.03 16.58 1.97
C PHE A 163 -24.21 15.30 2.78
N ASN A 164 -23.12 14.61 3.14
CA ASN A 164 -23.19 13.30 3.80
C ASN A 164 -23.02 13.34 5.34
N GLN A 165 -22.96 14.54 5.95
CA GLN A 165 -22.86 14.73 7.41
C GLN A 165 -21.67 14.00 8.04
N ASP A 166 -20.50 14.06 7.41
CA ASP A 166 -19.28 13.49 7.97
C ASP A 166 -18.84 14.21 9.25
N ASP A 167 -18.01 13.52 10.05
CA ASP A 167 -17.49 14.00 11.31
C ASP A 167 -16.63 15.28 11.14
N SER A 168 -16.69 16.15 12.14
CA SER A 168 -15.97 17.44 12.14
C SER A 168 -14.45 17.29 11.89
N THR A 169 -13.86 16.17 12.32
CA THR A 169 -12.45 15.84 12.11
C THR A 169 -12.11 15.57 10.63
N THR A 170 -12.91 14.77 9.93
CA THR A 170 -12.74 14.52 8.48
C THR A 170 -12.86 15.81 7.66
N TYR A 171 -13.82 16.67 7.97
CA TYR A 171 -13.97 17.97 7.29
C TYR A 171 -12.74 18.89 7.51
N LEU A 172 -12.16 18.88 8.72
CA LEU A 172 -10.95 19.66 9.02
C LEU A 172 -9.73 19.15 8.26
N ASP A 173 -9.54 17.84 8.19
CA ASP A 173 -8.42 17.25 7.46
C ASP A 173 -8.55 17.46 5.94
N MET A 174 -9.76 17.37 5.40
CA MET A 174 -9.99 17.70 3.99
C MET A 174 -9.70 19.17 3.68
N ASN A 175 -10.07 20.09 4.57
CA ASN A 175 -9.72 21.50 4.46
C ASN A 175 -8.20 21.74 4.45
N ARG A 176 -7.44 20.98 5.23
CA ARG A 176 -5.96 21.04 5.21
C ARG A 176 -5.41 20.59 3.87
N ILE A 177 -5.90 19.47 3.33
CA ILE A 177 -5.52 18.95 2.01
C ILE A 177 -5.85 19.98 0.92
N HIS A 178 -7.06 20.54 0.95
CA HIS A 178 -7.50 21.55 0.00
C HIS A 178 -6.57 22.78 0.01
N LYS A 179 -6.19 23.28 1.20
CA LYS A 179 -5.24 24.39 1.34
C LYS A 179 -3.86 24.08 0.78
N ILE A 180 -3.35 22.86 0.98
CA ILE A 180 -2.06 22.45 0.42
C ILE A 180 -2.11 22.47 -1.11
N ILE A 181 -3.17 21.94 -1.71
CA ILE A 181 -3.38 21.92 -3.17
C ILE A 181 -3.52 23.35 -3.71
N GLN A 182 -4.35 24.18 -3.07
CA GLN A 182 -4.50 25.60 -3.42
C GLN A 182 -3.16 26.34 -3.37
N ASN A 183 -2.37 26.13 -2.32
CA ASN A 183 -1.09 26.79 -2.18
C ASN A 183 -0.14 26.39 -3.33
N LYS A 184 -0.06 25.09 -3.65
CA LYS A 184 0.70 24.60 -4.80
C LYS A 184 0.22 25.22 -6.12
N TYR A 185 -1.10 25.35 -6.31
CA TYR A 185 -1.68 26.02 -7.47
C TYR A 185 -1.23 27.49 -7.56
N TRP A 186 -1.35 28.26 -6.49
CA TRP A 186 -0.93 29.67 -6.47
C TRP A 186 0.58 29.82 -6.69
N HIS A 187 1.40 28.95 -6.12
CA HIS A 187 2.84 28.93 -6.38
C HIS A 187 3.16 28.62 -7.85
N SER A 188 2.43 27.72 -8.50
CA SER A 188 2.61 27.43 -9.93
C SER A 188 2.25 28.62 -10.84
N LYS A 189 1.34 29.50 -10.40
CA LYS A 189 0.94 30.72 -11.14
C LYS A 189 1.87 31.90 -10.89
N LYS A 190 2.58 31.93 -9.76
CA LYS A 190 3.62 32.92 -9.47
C LYS A 190 4.85 32.63 -10.35
N ARG A 191 4.84 33.14 -11.58
CA ARG A 191 6.04 33.15 -12.43
C ARG A 191 7.06 34.13 -11.87
N GLN A 192 8.29 33.68 -11.70
CA GLN A 192 9.44 34.59 -11.60
C GLN A 192 9.57 35.29 -12.96
N THR A 193 9.35 36.60 -13.01
CA THR A 193 9.60 37.39 -14.22
C THR A 193 11.09 37.39 -14.51
N LYS A 194 11.47 37.38 -15.79
CA LYS A 194 12.89 37.44 -16.15
C LYS A 194 13.42 38.82 -15.77
N LEU A 195 14.69 38.90 -15.36
CA LEU A 195 15.34 40.20 -15.05
C LEU A 195 15.21 41.19 -16.21
N THR A 196 15.18 40.68 -17.44
CA THR A 196 14.97 41.45 -18.68
C THR A 196 13.62 42.15 -18.72
N ASP A 197 12.58 41.61 -18.08
CA ASP A 197 11.25 42.22 -18.03
C ASP A 197 11.21 43.43 -17.07
N TYR A 198 12.16 43.53 -16.14
CA TYR A 198 12.31 44.67 -15.22
C TYR A 198 13.20 45.79 -15.78
N MET A 199 14.20 45.45 -16.60
CA MET A 199 15.20 46.41 -17.10
C MET A 199 14.75 47.18 -18.35
N CYS A 200 13.57 46.89 -18.92
CA CYS A 200 13.01 47.55 -20.09
C CYS A 200 11.89 48.57 -19.75
N LYS A 201 11.82 49.07 -18.50
CA LYS A 201 10.90 50.14 -18.10
C LYS A 201 11.64 51.44 -17.79
#